data_AF-A0A0K8JJX0-F1
#
_entry.id   AF-A0A0K8JJX0-F1
#
_cell.length_a   1.000
_cell.length_b   1.000
_cell.length_c   1.000
_cell.angle_alpha   90.00
_cell.angle_beta   90.00
_cell.angle_gamma   90.00
#
_symmetry.space_group_name_H-M   'P 1'
#
loop_
_entity.id
_entity.type
_entity.pdbx_description
1 polymer ?
#
loop_
_entity_poly.entity_id
_entity_poly.type
_entity_poly.pdbx_seq_one_letter_code
_entity_poly.pdbx_strand_id
1 'polypeptide(L)' 'MLSQKELLQVEDFLNMEQTTVKSLNYFAANVQDSQVKQLFQQMAQKNQQHFQAISKHLNAGQTLQ' A
#
# COMPACT_ATOMS: atom_id res chain seq x y z
N MET A 1 21.91 1.31 4.56
CA MET A 1 21.23 1.13 5.86
C MET A 1 20.36 2.33 6.11
N LEU A 2 19.05 2.15 6.35
CA LEU A 2 18.18 3.23 6.79
C LEU A 2 18.47 3.56 8.25
N SER A 3 18.42 4.84 8.62
CA SER A 3 18.35 5.23 10.02
C SER A 3 17.02 4.76 10.64
N GLN A 4 16.96 4.71 11.98
CA GLN A 4 15.73 4.33 12.68
C GLN A 4 14.55 5.24 12.33
N LYS A 5 14.80 6.54 12.14
CA LYS A 5 13.75 7.50 11.73
C LYS A 5 13.21 7.18 10.35
N GLU A 6 14.08 6.88 9.39
CA GLU A 6 13.68 6.52 8.04
C GLU A 6 12.96 5.17 8.01
N LEU A 7 13.37 4.20 8.83
CA LEU A 7 12.67 2.93 8.97
C LEU A 7 11.22 3.13 9.46
N LEU A 8 11.02 3.92 10.51
CA LEU A 8 9.68 4.23 11.02
C LEU A 8 8.78 4.89 9.95
N GLN A 9 9.34 5.81 9.17
CA GLN A 9 8.60 6.45 8.07
C GLN A 9 8.17 5.44 6.98
N VAL A 10 9.03 4.46 6.68
CA VAL A 10 8.71 3.39 5.73
C VAL A 10 7.62 2.46 6.30
N GLU A 11 7.68 2.13 7.59
CA GLU A 11 6.65 1.32 8.26
C GLU A 11 5.29 2.04 8.30
N ASP A 12 5.27 3.33 8.62
CA ASP A 12 4.06 4.16 8.57
C ASP A 12 3.46 4.20 7.17
N PHE A 13 4.31 4.36 6.13
CA PHE A 13 3.87 4.33 4.75
C PHE A 13 3.25 2.98 4.36
N LEU A 14 3.88 1.87 4.74
CA LEU A 14 3.37 0.53 4.47
C LEU A 14 2.01 0.29 5.15
N ASN A 15 1.82 0.78 6.38
CA ASN A 15 0.54 0.73 7.09
C ASN A 15 -0.54 1.58 6.41
N MET A 16 -0.17 2.76 5.91
CA MET A 16 -1.06 3.63 5.14
C MET A 16 -1.53 2.97 3.85
N GLU A 17 -0.61 2.35 3.08
CA GLU A 17 -0.94 1.63 1.84
C GLU A 17 -1.94 0.50 2.10
N GLN A 18 -1.71 -0.34 3.13
CA GLN A 18 -2.67 -1.40 3.48
C GLN A 18 -4.04 -0.88 3.90
N THR A 19 -4.06 0.20 4.68
CA THR A 19 -5.32 0.83 5.11
C THR A 19 -6.08 1.39 3.92
N THR A 20 -5.38 2.02 2.99
CA THR A 20 -5.94 2.55 1.75
C THR A 20 -6.53 1.44 0.88
N VAL A 21 -5.82 0.31 0.71
CA VAL A 21 -6.35 -0.87 -0.02
C VAL A 21 -7.66 -1.36 0.59
N LYS A 22 -7.73 -1.51 1.92
CA LYS A 22 -8.94 -1.95 2.63
C LYS A 22 -10.10 -0.98 2.43
N SER A 23 -9.85 0.32 2.60
CA SER A 23 -10.86 1.37 2.43
C SER A 23 -11.40 1.43 1.00
N LEU A 24 -10.53 1.37 0.00
CA LEU A 24 -10.93 1.40 -1.40
C LEU A 24 -11.74 0.16 -1.79
N ASN A 25 -11.34 -1.03 -1.32
CA ASN A 25 -12.11 -2.25 -1.54
C ASN A 25 -13.48 -2.18 -0.86
N TYR A 26 -13.56 -1.63 0.35
CA TYR A 26 -14.83 -1.37 1.03
C TYR A 26 -15.71 -0.43 0.20
N PHE A 27 -15.20 0.70 -0.27
CA PHE A 27 -15.98 1.64 -1.08
C PHE A 27 -16.41 1.02 -2.42
N ALA A 28 -15.52 0.26 -3.09
CA ALA A 28 -15.85 -0.46 -4.33
C ALA A 28 -16.98 -1.48 -4.15
N ALA A 29 -17.10 -2.07 -2.95
CA ALA A 29 -18.17 -3.01 -2.62
C ALA A 29 -19.52 -2.33 -2.33
N ASN A 30 -19.50 -1.06 -1.91
CA ASN A 30 -20.70 -0.34 -1.46
C ASN A 30 -21.24 0.69 -2.47
N VAL A 31 -20.42 1.11 -3.45
CA VAL A 31 -20.86 2.04 -4.49
C VAL A 31 -21.65 1.31 -5.58
N GLN A 32 -22.73 1.95 -6.07
CA GLN A 32 -23.56 1.41 -7.15
C GLN A 32 -23.04 1.81 -8.54
N ASP A 33 -22.38 2.97 -8.63
CA ASP A 33 -21.82 3.46 -9.88
C ASP A 33 -20.67 2.57 -10.37
N SER A 34 -20.83 2.04 -11.58
CA SER A 34 -19.89 1.08 -12.17
C SER A 34 -18.51 1.68 -12.48
N GLN A 35 -18.45 2.95 -12.87
CA GLN A 35 -17.20 3.63 -13.18
C GLN A 35 -16.42 3.93 -11.91
N VAL A 36 -17.12 4.39 -10.87
CA VAL A 36 -16.53 4.64 -9.54
C VAL A 36 -16.03 3.34 -8.91
N LYS A 37 -16.80 2.24 -9.04
CA LYS A 37 -16.35 0.91 -8.59
C LYS A 37 -15.04 0.50 -9.26
N GLN A 38 -14.95 0.62 -10.58
CA GLN A 38 -13.72 0.28 -11.32
C GLN A 38 -12.56 1.18 -10.91
N LEU A 39 -12.79 2.48 -10.72
CA LEU A 39 -11.76 3.41 -10.26
C LEU A 39 -11.20 3.00 -8.89
N PHE A 40 -12.06 2.70 -7.92
CA PHE A 40 -11.60 2.24 -6.60
C PHE A 40 -10.82 0.93 -6.66
N GLN A 41 -11.23 -0.03 -7.50
CA GLN A 41 -10.50 -1.28 -7.71
C GLN A 41 -9.11 -1.03 -8.32
N GLN A 42 -9.00 -0.16 -9.32
CA GLN A 42 -7.70 0.22 -9.92
C GLN A 42 -6.79 0.90 -8.90
N MET A 43 -7.33 1.81 -8.10
CA MET A 43 -6.58 2.48 -7.03
C MET A 43 -6.10 1.46 -5.98
N ALA A 44 -6.96 0.53 -5.55
CA ALA A 44 -6.59 -0.51 -4.59
C ALA A 44 -5.46 -1.39 -5.14
N GLN A 45 -5.52 -1.77 -6.41
CA GLN A 45 -4.45 -2.55 -7.05
C GLN A 45 -3.12 -1.78 -7.09
N LYS A 46 -3.15 -0.48 -7.40
CA LYS A 46 -1.96 0.37 -7.41
C LYS A 46 -1.32 0.49 -6.02
N ASN A 47 -2.12 0.73 -4.98
CA ASN A 47 -1.64 0.80 -3.59
C ASN A 47 -1.04 -0.56 -3.15
N GLN A 48 -1.66 -1.66 -3.55
CA GLN A 48 -1.13 -3.00 -3.29
C GLN A 48 0.23 -3.24 -3.97
N GLN A 49 0.45 -2.70 -5.18
CA GLN A 49 1.74 -2.75 -5.88
C GLN A 49 2.80 -1.92 -5.18
N HIS A 50 2.47 -0.70 -4.72
CA HIS A 50 3.40 0.14 -3.95
C HIS A 50 3.86 -0.57 -2.68
N PHE A 51 2.92 -1.13 -1.92
CA PHE A 51 3.22 -1.92 -0.73
C PHE A 51 4.22 -3.04 -1.03
N GLN A 52 3.94 -3.86 -2.04
CA GLN A 52 4.79 -5.00 -2.41
C GLN A 52 6.20 -4.55 -2.84
N ALA A 53 6.29 -3.48 -3.62
CA ALA A 53 7.57 -2.95 -4.08
C ALA A 53 8.43 -2.49 -2.90
N ILE A 54 7.86 -1.70 -1.98
CA ILE A 54 8.60 -1.18 -0.82
C ILE A 54 8.96 -2.30 0.16
N SER A 55 8.04 -3.23 0.45
CA SER A 55 8.35 -4.39 1.30
C SER A 55 9.51 -5.22 0.73
N LYS A 56 9.54 -5.41 -0.60
CA LYS A 56 10.65 -6.11 -1.27
C LYS A 56 11.98 -5.38 -1.08
N HIS A 57 12.00 -4.05 -1.26
CA HIS A 57 13.20 -3.25 -1.08
C HIS A 57 13.68 -3.21 0.39
N LEU A 58 12.75 -3.10 1.34
CA LEU A 58 13.04 -3.11 2.76
C LEU A 58 13.68 -4.44 3.20
N ASN A 59 13.09 -5.57 2.81
CA ASN A 59 13.61 -6.91 3.14
C ASN A 59 14.97 -7.16 2.49
N ALA A 60 15.18 -6.74 1.25
CA ALA A 60 16.48 -6.84 0.59
C ALA A 60 17.55 -6.01 1.32
N GLY A 61 17.19 -4.80 1.78
CA GLY A 61 18.07 -3.94 2.58
C GLY A 61 18.41 -4.50 3.96
N GLN A 62 17.48 -5.26 4.58
CA GLN A 62 17.73 -5.96 5.84
C GLN A 62 18.63 -7.19 5.67
N THR A 63 18.53 -7.89 4.55
CA THR A 63 19.32 -9.11 4.27
C THR A 63 20.80 -8.81 3.96
N LEU A 64 21.11 -7.57 3.59
CA LEU A 64 22.49 -7.10 3.35
C LEU A 64 23.21 -6.65 4.64
N GLN A 65 22.61 -6.86 5.81
CA GLN A 65 23.21 -6.66 7.15
C GLN A 65 23.88 -7.94 7.64
#